data_AF-A0A9Q4SVP7-F1
#
_entry.id   AF-A0A9Q4SVP7-F1
#
_cell.length_a   1.000
_cell.length_b   1.000
_cell.length_c   1.000
_cell.angle_alpha   90.00
_cell.angle_beta   90.00
_cell.angle_gamma   90.00
#
_symmetry.space_group_name_H-M   'P 1'
#
loop_
_entity.id
_entity.type
_entity.pdbx_description
1 polymer ?
#
loop_
_entity_poly.entity_id
_entity_poly.type
_entity_poly.pdbx_seq_one_letter_code
_entity_poly.pdbx_strand_id
1 'polypeptide(L)'
;MINIVIVSHSKHLAEGIEALANQMLNPTHCRLAIAAGVDDEAHPIGTDAVKIMTAIESLAEADAIIVMMDLGSAILSTETAIELLDTELAQKVTLCSAPLVEGTLAAVVAASSGASLEKVLEEANHALTPKKMQLGENMGGSEPNDVTPSIQIHGKEAHWVVKNPHGLHVRPAATLVELLSKFRADYQLIKGDRRINPLSLNQLSLIQIRQGDEITLIASGEQENEAIDAFLALAKQGFGEALPDELTEQSLTGTLVPASPIKGPAFIWHELELAPIENLSAPLDSTIQIEQFNQAIKDTLNDLKHYAEKANHTLDEQIGAIFNGHIMMLDDEELLTNVIDRIKTDNVSAQQSWTNEMKERIQLYRTLSDPYLRARELDLRDLRNQVLYHLQQKTPPKFTPSQPSILVAKELFPSTLIQFDATQLLAITLAEGDSCSHSAIIATQMGLPMLVHLGDGLLKIKEAQELTLDLKSSELIIGSIN
;
A
#
# COMPACT_ATOMS: atom_id res chain seq x y z
N MET A 1 -9.65 10.43 -34.95
CA MET A 1 -8.87 10.81 -33.75
C MET A 1 -9.84 11.06 -32.60
N ILE A 2 -9.61 10.42 -31.46
CA ILE A 2 -10.40 10.63 -30.25
C ILE A 2 -9.49 11.29 -29.22
N ASN A 3 -9.83 12.50 -28.80
CA ASN A 3 -9.05 13.25 -27.83
C ASN A 3 -9.73 13.27 -26.47
N ILE A 4 -8.95 13.52 -25.42
CA ILE A 4 -9.41 13.43 -24.03
C ILE A 4 -9.15 14.75 -23.31
N VAL A 5 -10.14 15.22 -22.55
CA VAL A 5 -10.01 16.35 -21.62
C VAL A 5 -10.13 15.82 -20.20
N ILE A 6 -9.16 16.12 -19.35
CA ILE A 6 -9.19 15.81 -17.92
C ILE A 6 -9.71 17.05 -17.18
N VAL A 7 -10.85 16.91 -16.50
CA VAL A 7 -11.44 17.93 -15.65
C VAL A 7 -11.30 17.53 -14.20
N SER A 8 -10.68 18.38 -13.38
CA SER A 8 -10.53 18.10 -11.95
C SER A 8 -10.59 19.37 -11.11
N HIS A 9 -11.03 19.22 -9.87
CA HIS A 9 -10.94 20.28 -8.87
C HIS A 9 -9.49 20.62 -8.52
N SER A 10 -8.57 19.65 -8.62
CA SER A 10 -7.17 19.80 -8.23
C SER A 10 -6.27 19.82 -9.46
N LYS A 11 -5.58 20.94 -9.67
CA LYS A 11 -4.56 21.06 -10.72
C LYS A 11 -3.46 20.02 -10.58
N HIS A 12 -2.96 19.79 -9.36
CA HIS A 12 -1.94 18.77 -9.09
C HIS A 12 -2.41 17.35 -9.43
N LEU A 13 -3.69 17.04 -9.19
CA LEU A 13 -4.25 15.74 -9.56
C LEU A 13 -4.31 15.59 -11.08
N ALA A 14 -4.84 16.59 -11.80
CA ALA A 14 -4.91 16.56 -13.26
C ALA A 14 -3.53 16.44 -13.92
N GLU A 15 -2.53 17.19 -13.43
CA GLU A 15 -1.14 17.12 -13.90
C GLU A 15 -0.52 15.74 -13.61
N GLY A 16 -0.80 15.15 -12.44
CA GLY A 16 -0.37 13.79 -12.11
C GLY A 16 -0.96 12.73 -13.05
N ILE A 17 -2.25 12.85 -13.38
CA ILE A 17 -2.92 11.94 -14.33
C ILE A 17 -2.39 12.15 -15.74
N GLU A 18 -2.21 13.39 -16.18
CA GLU A 18 -1.59 13.73 -17.47
C GLU A 18 -0.19 13.14 -17.59
N ALA A 19 0.63 13.25 -16.55
CA ALA A 19 1.98 12.67 -16.53
C ALA A 19 1.97 11.13 -16.67
N LEU A 20 0.98 10.45 -16.08
CA LEU A 20 0.80 9.00 -16.25
C LEU A 20 0.29 8.65 -17.65
N ALA A 21 -0.74 9.35 -18.12
CA ALA A 21 -1.34 9.15 -19.43
C ALA A 21 -0.33 9.37 -20.58
N ASN A 22 0.51 10.39 -20.48
CA ASN A 22 1.52 10.71 -21.49
C ASN A 22 2.55 9.60 -21.73
N GLN A 23 2.73 8.68 -20.78
CA GLN A 23 3.62 7.52 -20.97
C GLN A 23 3.04 6.47 -21.92
N MET A 24 1.73 6.53 -22.18
CA MET A 24 0.98 5.58 -23.01
C MET A 24 0.29 6.25 -24.20
N LEU A 25 0.43 7.58 -24.31
CA LEU A 25 -0.21 8.38 -25.34
C LEU A 25 0.51 8.19 -26.68
N ASN A 26 -0.25 7.86 -27.72
CA ASN A 26 0.22 7.99 -29.10
C ASN A 26 -0.37 9.26 -29.73
N PRO A 27 0.43 10.34 -29.92
CA PRO A 27 -0.04 11.63 -30.41
C PRO A 27 -0.60 11.60 -31.84
N THR A 28 -0.38 10.49 -32.55
CA THR A 28 -0.96 10.25 -33.88
C THR A 28 -2.46 9.95 -33.81
N HIS A 29 -2.94 9.35 -32.72
CA HIS A 29 -4.32 8.89 -32.57
C HIS A 29 -5.10 9.54 -31.42
N CYS A 30 -4.39 10.08 -30.42
CA CYS A 30 -4.99 10.69 -29.25
C CYS A 30 -4.15 11.89 -28.77
N ARG A 31 -4.83 12.98 -28.40
CA ARG A 31 -4.26 14.12 -27.67
C ARG A 31 -5.00 14.31 -26.37
N LEU A 32 -4.30 14.92 -25.41
CA LEU A 32 -4.78 15.18 -24.07
C LEU A 32 -4.75 16.68 -23.78
N ALA A 33 -5.75 17.20 -23.08
CA ALA A 33 -5.74 18.52 -22.48
C ALA A 33 -6.28 18.45 -21.05
N ILE A 34 -5.90 19.40 -20.21
CA ILE A 34 -6.35 19.48 -18.82
C ILE A 34 -7.10 20.80 -18.57
N ALA A 35 -8.15 20.74 -17.75
CA ALA A 35 -8.84 21.89 -17.21
C ALA A 35 -9.09 21.67 -15.71
N ALA A 36 -8.26 22.27 -14.87
CA ALA A 36 -8.31 21.99 -13.44
C ALA A 36 -7.96 23.19 -12.56
N GLY A 37 -8.61 23.23 -11.39
CA GLY A 37 -8.46 24.30 -10.40
C GLY A 37 -9.05 25.65 -10.86
N VAL A 38 -9.16 26.56 -9.91
CA VAL A 38 -9.56 27.96 -10.14
C VAL A 38 -8.39 28.90 -9.95
N ASP A 39 -8.47 30.10 -10.54
CA ASP A 39 -7.43 31.14 -10.40
C ASP A 39 -7.57 31.90 -9.07
N ASP A 40 -7.58 31.17 -7.95
CA ASP A 40 -7.55 31.69 -6.57
C ASP A 40 -6.37 31.04 -5.83
N GLU A 41 -5.31 31.81 -5.55
CA GLU A 41 -4.12 31.30 -4.84
C GLU A 41 -4.43 30.86 -3.40
N ALA A 42 -5.44 31.45 -2.75
CA ALA A 42 -5.84 31.07 -1.40
C ALA A 42 -6.74 29.83 -1.38
N HIS A 43 -7.53 29.62 -2.45
CA HIS A 43 -8.45 28.49 -2.59
C HIS A 43 -8.38 27.86 -3.99
N PRO A 44 -7.26 27.20 -4.37
CA PRO A 44 -7.02 26.76 -5.74
C PRO A 44 -7.89 25.57 -6.18
N ILE A 45 -8.63 24.96 -5.25
CA ILE A 45 -9.47 23.78 -5.50
C ILE A 45 -10.84 24.22 -6.03
N GLY A 46 -11.16 23.81 -7.26
CA GLY A 46 -12.43 24.15 -7.90
C GLY A 46 -12.43 23.85 -9.40
N THR A 47 -13.56 24.08 -10.06
CA THR A 47 -13.74 23.89 -11.50
C THR A 47 -14.20 25.17 -12.17
N ASP A 48 -13.68 25.43 -13.37
CA ASP A 48 -13.93 26.65 -14.14
C ASP A 48 -14.43 26.30 -15.55
N ALA A 49 -15.66 26.71 -15.87
CA ALA A 49 -16.30 26.42 -17.15
C ALA A 49 -15.54 27.02 -18.36
N VAL A 50 -14.91 28.19 -18.19
CA VAL A 50 -14.15 28.84 -19.27
C VAL A 50 -12.87 28.06 -19.55
N LYS A 51 -12.16 27.61 -18.50
CA LYS A 51 -10.98 26.75 -18.68
C LYS A 51 -11.33 25.43 -19.37
N ILE A 52 -12.46 24.81 -19.00
CA ILE A 52 -12.94 23.57 -19.62
C ILE A 52 -13.26 23.82 -21.10
N MET A 53 -13.99 24.89 -21.41
CA MET A 53 -14.31 25.29 -22.78
C MET A 53 -13.04 25.46 -23.62
N THR A 54 -12.05 26.23 -23.12
CA THR A 54 -10.76 26.43 -23.80
C THR A 54 -9.98 25.14 -23.99
N ALA A 55 -10.00 24.22 -23.03
CA ALA A 55 -9.36 22.91 -23.18
C ALA A 55 -10.03 22.07 -24.28
N ILE A 56 -11.36 22.09 -24.37
CA ILE A 56 -12.11 21.42 -25.45
C ILE A 56 -11.79 22.06 -26.81
N GLU A 57 -11.79 23.39 -26.90
CA GLU A 57 -11.43 24.14 -28.13
C GLU A 57 -10.02 23.81 -28.63
N SER A 58 -9.06 23.62 -27.71
CA SER A 58 -7.69 23.24 -28.06
C SER A 58 -7.58 21.89 -28.79
N LEU A 59 -8.65 21.08 -28.73
CA LEU A 59 -8.75 19.74 -29.30
C LEU A 59 -9.81 19.65 -30.42
N ALA A 60 -10.31 20.77 -30.94
CA ALA A 60 -11.45 20.85 -31.87
C ALA A 60 -11.31 20.04 -33.18
N GLU A 61 -10.07 19.77 -33.59
CA GLU A 61 -9.73 18.96 -34.78
C GLU A 61 -10.03 17.46 -34.60
N ALA A 62 -10.42 17.02 -33.40
CA ALA A 62 -10.81 15.63 -33.15
C ALA A 62 -12.11 15.26 -33.87
N ASP A 63 -12.30 13.96 -34.10
CA ASP A 63 -13.60 13.41 -34.51
C ASP A 63 -14.56 13.31 -33.32
N ALA A 64 -14.01 13.05 -32.13
CA ALA A 64 -14.72 13.02 -30.85
C ALA A 64 -13.81 13.46 -29.70
N ILE A 65 -14.38 14.07 -28.67
CA ILE A 65 -13.70 14.52 -27.46
C ILE A 65 -14.39 13.88 -26.25
N ILE A 66 -13.63 13.15 -25.44
CA ILE A 66 -14.12 12.55 -24.20
C ILE A 66 -13.70 13.43 -23.03
N VAL A 67 -14.65 13.81 -22.18
CA VAL A 67 -14.38 14.57 -20.97
C VAL A 67 -14.40 13.62 -19.77
N MET A 68 -13.24 13.43 -19.16
CA MET A 68 -13.04 12.67 -17.93
C MET A 68 -13.12 13.63 -16.74
N MET A 69 -13.88 13.28 -15.71
CA MET A 69 -14.19 14.20 -14.60
C MET A 69 -14.17 13.50 -13.23
N ASP A 70 -13.91 14.26 -12.16
CA ASP A 70 -13.89 13.75 -10.78
C ASP A 70 -15.24 13.83 -10.06
N LEU A 71 -15.56 14.96 -9.43
CA LEU A 71 -16.65 15.15 -8.48
C LEU A 71 -17.82 15.89 -9.15
N GLY A 72 -18.99 15.87 -8.51
CA GLY A 72 -20.25 16.34 -9.10
C GLY A 72 -20.24 17.76 -9.68
N SER A 73 -19.54 18.72 -9.09
CA SER A 73 -19.44 20.10 -9.64
C SER A 73 -18.68 20.17 -10.96
N ALA A 74 -17.77 19.23 -11.23
CA ALA A 74 -17.08 19.15 -12.52
C ALA A 74 -18.04 18.82 -13.66
N ILE A 75 -19.08 18.02 -13.39
CA ILE A 75 -20.16 17.73 -14.36
C ILE A 75 -20.85 19.05 -14.73
N LEU A 76 -21.33 19.80 -13.74
CA LEU A 76 -22.05 21.05 -13.96
C LEU A 76 -21.20 22.11 -14.68
N SER A 77 -19.92 22.25 -14.29
CA SER A 77 -18.99 23.16 -14.97
C SER A 77 -18.72 22.72 -16.41
N THR A 78 -18.68 21.42 -16.68
CA THR A 78 -18.51 20.87 -18.03
C THR A 78 -19.76 21.09 -18.89
N GLU A 79 -20.96 20.86 -18.34
CA GLU A 79 -22.21 21.13 -19.03
C GLU A 79 -22.31 22.62 -19.40
N THR A 80 -21.99 23.50 -18.45
CA THR A 80 -21.91 24.95 -18.70
C THR A 80 -20.88 25.28 -19.79
N ALA A 81 -19.70 24.64 -19.77
CA ALA A 81 -18.68 24.84 -20.80
C ALA A 81 -19.19 24.43 -22.18
N ILE A 82 -19.92 23.31 -22.28
CA ILE A 82 -20.50 22.81 -23.54
C ILE A 82 -21.58 23.75 -24.08
N GLU A 83 -22.38 24.37 -23.21
CA GLU A 83 -23.37 25.39 -23.62
C GLU A 83 -22.70 26.64 -24.23
N LEU A 84 -21.45 26.92 -23.88
CA LEU A 84 -20.68 28.05 -24.41
C LEU A 84 -19.94 27.73 -25.71
N LEU A 85 -19.78 26.45 -26.07
CA LEU A 85 -19.12 26.02 -27.31
C LEU A 85 -19.99 26.30 -28.54
N ASP A 86 -19.35 26.34 -29.71
CA ASP A 86 -20.08 26.27 -30.96
C ASP A 86 -20.81 24.93 -31.11
N THR A 87 -21.94 24.94 -31.84
CA THR A 87 -22.84 23.79 -31.93
C THR A 87 -22.19 22.56 -32.58
N GLU A 88 -21.22 22.75 -33.49
CA GLU A 88 -20.56 21.64 -34.18
C GLU A 88 -19.56 20.95 -33.25
N LEU A 89 -18.75 21.72 -32.53
CA LEU A 89 -17.82 21.19 -31.53
C LEU A 89 -18.56 20.56 -30.36
N ALA A 90 -19.63 21.16 -29.86
CA ALA A 90 -20.45 20.61 -28.76
C ALA A 90 -20.97 19.19 -29.07
N GLN A 91 -21.33 18.90 -30.33
CA GLN A 91 -21.79 17.57 -30.75
C GLN A 91 -20.70 16.49 -30.72
N LYS A 92 -19.43 16.89 -30.73
CA LYS A 92 -18.29 15.97 -30.65
C LYS A 92 -17.95 15.59 -29.21
N VAL A 93 -18.48 16.30 -28.21
CA VAL A 93 -18.12 16.15 -26.80
C VAL A 93 -18.98 15.08 -26.13
N THR A 94 -18.35 14.12 -25.44
CA THR A 94 -19.04 13.12 -24.62
C THR A 94 -18.47 13.12 -23.20
N LEU A 95 -19.34 13.24 -22.20
CA LEU A 95 -18.96 13.11 -20.78
C LEU A 95 -18.83 11.63 -20.41
N CYS A 96 -17.75 11.26 -19.73
CA CYS A 96 -17.51 9.89 -19.27
C CYS A 96 -17.65 9.79 -17.75
N SER A 97 -18.45 8.85 -17.27
CA SER A 97 -18.68 8.61 -15.83
C SER A 97 -17.68 7.64 -15.19
N ALA A 98 -16.62 7.29 -15.90
CA ALA A 98 -15.57 6.41 -15.40
C ALA A 98 -14.78 7.05 -14.24
N PRO A 99 -14.18 6.24 -13.33
CA PRO A 99 -13.27 6.78 -12.32
C PRO A 99 -12.15 7.58 -12.98
N LEU A 100 -11.88 8.80 -12.47
CA LEU A 100 -11.01 9.76 -13.15
C LEU A 100 -9.64 9.17 -13.49
N VAL A 101 -8.96 8.49 -12.57
CA VAL A 101 -7.61 7.96 -12.81
C VAL A 101 -7.67 6.75 -13.73
N GLU A 102 -8.26 5.63 -13.29
CA GLU A 102 -8.26 4.37 -14.04
C GLU A 102 -8.95 4.52 -15.40
N GLY A 103 -10.07 5.23 -15.43
CA GLY A 103 -10.84 5.50 -16.64
C GLY A 103 -10.04 6.32 -17.66
N THR A 104 -9.28 7.32 -17.21
CA THR A 104 -8.45 8.12 -18.13
C THR A 104 -7.36 7.27 -18.75
N LEU A 105 -6.67 6.43 -17.97
CA LEU A 105 -5.61 5.57 -18.51
C LEU A 105 -6.18 4.55 -19.50
N ALA A 106 -7.31 3.92 -19.18
CA ALA A 106 -7.99 3.00 -20.09
C ALA A 106 -8.44 3.69 -21.39
N ALA A 107 -9.02 4.89 -21.28
CA ALA A 107 -9.44 5.70 -22.42
C ALA A 107 -8.25 6.10 -23.31
N VAL A 108 -7.16 6.57 -22.71
CA VAL A 108 -5.93 6.99 -23.42
C VAL A 108 -5.33 5.82 -24.18
N VAL A 109 -5.23 4.64 -23.57
CA VAL A 109 -4.70 3.44 -24.25
C VAL A 109 -5.60 3.02 -25.41
N ALA A 110 -6.91 2.93 -25.18
CA ALA A 110 -7.87 2.58 -26.23
C ALA A 110 -7.84 3.59 -27.40
N ALA A 111 -7.87 4.89 -27.12
CA ALA A 111 -7.83 5.94 -28.13
C ALA A 111 -6.49 5.96 -28.88
N SER A 112 -5.36 5.81 -28.16
CA SER A 112 -4.00 5.77 -28.75
C SER A 112 -3.80 4.57 -29.67
N SER A 113 -4.52 3.47 -29.41
CA SER A 113 -4.53 2.27 -30.27
C SER A 113 -5.41 2.40 -31.52
N GLY A 114 -6.19 3.48 -31.65
CA GLY A 114 -7.10 3.73 -32.78
C GLY A 114 -8.49 3.11 -32.64
N ALA A 115 -8.95 2.79 -31.42
CA ALA A 115 -10.27 2.21 -31.18
C ALA A 115 -11.44 3.17 -31.52
N SER A 116 -12.66 2.64 -31.69
CA SER A 116 -13.86 3.45 -31.90
C SER A 116 -14.29 4.18 -30.61
N LEU A 117 -15.10 5.24 -30.74
CA LEU A 117 -15.61 6.00 -29.59
C LEU A 117 -16.34 5.11 -28.59
N GLU A 118 -17.18 4.19 -29.07
CA GLU A 118 -17.91 3.25 -28.22
C GLU A 118 -16.95 2.37 -27.42
N LYS A 119 -15.88 1.89 -28.07
CA LYS A 119 -14.90 1.03 -27.41
C LYS A 119 -14.06 1.79 -26.39
N VAL A 120 -13.67 3.04 -26.69
CA VAL A 120 -12.95 3.88 -25.73
C VAL A 120 -13.80 4.15 -24.49
N LEU A 121 -15.09 4.49 -24.66
CA LEU A 121 -16.02 4.70 -23.55
C LEU A 121 -16.28 3.41 -22.77
N GLU A 122 -16.38 2.26 -23.44
CA GLU A 122 -16.54 0.95 -22.79
C GLU A 122 -15.33 0.64 -21.89
N GLU A 123 -14.10 0.77 -22.41
CA GLU A 123 -12.88 0.52 -21.62
C GLU A 123 -12.75 1.51 -20.46
N ALA A 124 -13.08 2.78 -20.65
CA ALA A 124 -13.07 3.76 -19.57
C ALA A 124 -14.06 3.37 -18.45
N ASN A 125 -15.32 3.10 -18.79
CA ASN A 125 -16.37 2.80 -17.81
C ASN A 125 -16.12 1.48 -17.06
N HIS A 126 -15.47 0.50 -17.68
CA HIS A 126 -15.10 -0.75 -17.02
C HIS A 126 -13.79 -0.68 -16.21
N ALA A 127 -13.11 0.46 -16.16
CA ALA A 127 -11.80 0.59 -15.51
C ALA A 127 -11.81 0.40 -13.99
N LEU A 128 -12.98 0.49 -13.34
CA LEU A 128 -13.12 0.19 -11.89
C LEU A 128 -13.15 -1.32 -11.60
N THR A 129 -13.59 -2.12 -12.56
CA THR A 129 -13.83 -3.56 -12.39
C THR A 129 -12.60 -4.32 -11.89
N PRO A 130 -11.38 -4.09 -12.42
CA PRO A 130 -10.17 -4.74 -11.91
C PRO A 130 -9.94 -4.51 -10.42
N LYS A 131 -10.12 -3.26 -9.96
CA LYS A 131 -9.93 -2.88 -8.57
C LYS A 131 -10.96 -3.56 -7.66
N LYS A 132 -12.23 -3.56 -8.06
CA LYS A 132 -13.31 -4.23 -7.30
C LYS A 132 -13.06 -5.73 -7.13
N MET A 133 -12.66 -6.41 -8.20
CA MET A 133 -12.35 -7.84 -8.14
C MET A 133 -11.14 -8.12 -7.23
N GLN A 134 -10.10 -7.28 -7.29
CA GLN A 134 -8.93 -7.43 -6.41
C GLN A 134 -9.26 -7.23 -4.93
N LEU A 135 -10.25 -6.38 -4.62
CA LEU A 135 -10.77 -6.15 -3.27
C LEU A 135 -11.81 -7.19 -2.82
N GLY A 136 -12.21 -8.12 -3.69
CA GLY A 136 -13.21 -9.15 -3.37
C GLY A 136 -14.64 -8.62 -3.27
N GLU A 137 -14.94 -7.47 -3.89
CA GLU A 137 -16.31 -6.94 -3.91
C GLU A 137 -17.22 -7.83 -4.77
N ASN A 138 -18.26 -8.39 -4.16
CA ASN A 138 -19.29 -9.14 -4.89
C ASN A 138 -20.12 -8.19 -5.77
N MET A 139 -19.89 -8.23 -7.08
CA MET A 139 -20.70 -7.51 -8.06
C MET A 139 -22.10 -8.14 -8.13
N GLY A 140 -23.05 -7.60 -7.36
CA GLY A 140 -24.45 -7.97 -7.44
C GLY A 140 -25.04 -7.55 -8.78
N GLY A 141 -25.31 -8.54 -9.66
CA GLY A 141 -25.89 -8.34 -10.99
C GLY A 141 -24.91 -8.72 -12.10
N SER A 142 -25.14 -9.89 -12.70
CA SER A 142 -24.25 -10.62 -13.63
C SER A 142 -22.85 -10.87 -13.07
N GLU A 143 -22.56 -12.11 -12.67
CA GLU A 143 -21.19 -12.57 -12.48
C GLU A 143 -20.36 -12.22 -13.72
N PRO A 144 -19.28 -11.43 -13.64
CA PRO A 144 -18.23 -11.46 -14.63
C PRO A 144 -17.26 -12.56 -14.17
N ASN A 145 -17.73 -13.81 -14.13
CA ASN A 145 -16.85 -14.98 -14.16
C ASN A 145 -16.15 -15.11 -15.53
N ASP A 146 -16.47 -14.25 -16.50
CA ASP A 146 -15.76 -14.14 -17.77
C ASP A 146 -14.50 -13.23 -17.66
N VAL A 147 -13.50 -13.69 -16.90
CA VAL A 147 -12.11 -13.56 -17.36
C VAL A 147 -11.80 -14.76 -18.28
N THR A 148 -12.76 -15.05 -19.15
CA THR A 148 -12.73 -16.05 -20.20
C THR A 148 -13.51 -15.40 -21.35
N PRO A 149 -12.91 -15.10 -22.52
CA PRO A 149 -13.72 -14.97 -23.71
C PRO A 149 -14.51 -16.26 -23.82
N SER A 150 -15.84 -16.14 -23.90
CA SER A 150 -16.75 -17.25 -24.19
C SER A 150 -16.44 -17.94 -25.53
N ILE A 151 -15.53 -17.37 -26.34
CA ILE A 151 -15.07 -17.88 -27.62
C ILE A 151 -13.61 -18.32 -27.47
N GLN A 152 -13.38 -19.63 -27.47
CA GLN A 152 -12.05 -20.17 -27.79
C GLN A 152 -11.79 -19.90 -29.26
N ILE A 153 -10.79 -19.08 -29.55
CA ILE A 153 -10.31 -18.90 -30.91
C ILE A 153 -9.22 -19.93 -31.18
N HIS A 154 -9.22 -20.50 -32.38
CA HIS A 154 -8.16 -21.38 -32.86
C HIS A 154 -7.35 -20.62 -33.89
N GLY A 155 -6.05 -20.52 -33.69
CA GLY A 155 -5.15 -19.79 -34.56
C GLY A 155 -3.69 -20.06 -34.22
N LYS A 156 -2.79 -19.23 -34.72
CA LYS A 156 -1.35 -19.34 -34.43
C LYS A 156 -1.07 -18.96 -32.97
N GLU A 157 -0.21 -19.74 -32.33
CA GLU A 157 0.12 -19.56 -30.91
C GLU A 157 1.60 -19.21 -30.72
N ALA A 158 1.88 -18.36 -29.72
CA ALA A 158 3.22 -18.08 -29.25
C ALA A 158 3.27 -18.09 -27.72
N HIS A 159 4.33 -18.72 -27.20
CA HIS A 159 4.58 -18.90 -25.79
C HIS A 159 5.72 -17.97 -25.34
N TRP A 160 5.56 -17.34 -24.18
CA TRP A 160 6.58 -16.47 -23.61
C TRP A 160 6.60 -16.55 -22.08
N VAL A 161 7.79 -16.53 -21.49
CA VAL A 161 7.98 -16.37 -20.04
C VAL A 161 8.30 -14.91 -19.77
N VAL A 162 7.46 -14.24 -18.99
CA VAL A 162 7.58 -12.80 -18.74
C VAL A 162 8.83 -12.48 -17.92
N LYS A 163 9.68 -11.60 -18.46
CA LYS A 163 10.96 -11.22 -17.84
C LYS A 163 10.92 -9.87 -17.13
N ASN A 164 9.90 -9.06 -17.38
CA ASN A 164 9.72 -7.73 -16.79
C ASN A 164 9.68 -7.84 -15.24
N PRO A 165 10.49 -7.06 -14.48
CA PRO A 165 10.57 -7.16 -13.02
C PRO A 165 9.24 -7.01 -12.31
N HIS A 166 8.37 -6.15 -12.86
CA HIS A 166 7.05 -5.85 -12.30
C HIS A 166 5.91 -6.53 -13.08
N GLY A 167 6.24 -7.50 -13.95
CA GLY A 167 5.26 -8.16 -14.81
C GLY A 167 4.71 -7.25 -15.92
N LEU A 168 3.54 -7.61 -16.47
CA LEU A 168 2.87 -6.80 -17.50
C LEU A 168 1.88 -5.82 -16.85
N HIS A 169 2.42 -4.81 -16.15
CA HIS A 169 1.62 -3.71 -15.61
C HIS A 169 1.19 -2.74 -16.72
N VAL A 170 0.57 -1.63 -16.33
CA VAL A 170 -0.11 -0.67 -17.20
C VAL A 170 0.71 -0.24 -18.43
N ARG A 171 2.02 0.00 -18.32
CA ARG A 171 2.86 0.47 -19.43
C ARG A 171 3.22 -0.66 -20.43
N PRO A 172 3.84 -1.79 -20.03
CA PRO A 172 3.99 -2.97 -20.90
C PRO A 172 2.69 -3.44 -21.55
N ALA A 173 1.59 -3.41 -20.78
CA ALA A 173 0.26 -3.77 -21.25
C ALA A 173 -0.24 -2.80 -22.34
N ALA A 174 -0.08 -1.49 -22.16
CA ALA A 174 -0.42 -0.50 -23.17
C ALA A 174 0.40 -0.68 -24.47
N THR A 175 1.70 -0.95 -24.35
CA THR A 175 2.55 -1.23 -25.53
C THR A 175 2.10 -2.50 -26.27
N LEU A 176 1.66 -3.53 -25.53
CA LEU A 176 1.08 -4.74 -26.12
C LEU A 176 -0.24 -4.43 -26.86
N VAL A 177 -1.15 -3.66 -26.25
CA VAL A 177 -2.42 -3.24 -26.88
C VAL A 177 -2.15 -2.45 -28.16
N GLU A 178 -1.25 -1.46 -28.10
CA GLU A 178 -0.89 -0.62 -29.25
C GLU A 178 -0.26 -1.43 -30.39
N LEU A 179 0.55 -2.43 -30.05
CA LEU A 179 1.13 -3.31 -31.07
C LEU A 179 0.06 -4.15 -31.75
N LEU A 180 -0.77 -4.84 -30.97
CA LEU A 180 -1.73 -5.81 -31.49
C LEU A 180 -2.87 -5.13 -32.27
N SER A 181 -3.24 -3.89 -31.94
CA SER A 181 -4.27 -3.13 -32.65
C SER A 181 -3.91 -2.79 -34.11
N LYS A 182 -2.62 -2.91 -34.48
CA LYS A 182 -2.12 -2.63 -35.84
C LYS A 182 -2.42 -3.75 -36.84
N PHE A 183 -2.83 -4.93 -36.38
CA PHE A 183 -3.09 -6.09 -37.23
C PHE A 183 -4.56 -6.50 -37.21
N ARG A 184 -5.05 -6.99 -38.35
CA ARG A 184 -6.38 -7.58 -38.54
C ARG A 184 -6.39 -9.04 -38.09
N ALA A 185 -6.46 -9.24 -36.77
CA ALA A 185 -6.60 -10.55 -36.15
C ALA A 185 -7.41 -10.45 -34.84
N ASP A 186 -8.10 -11.52 -34.51
CA ASP A 186 -8.68 -11.75 -33.19
C ASP A 186 -7.62 -12.34 -32.27
N TYR A 187 -7.65 -11.96 -30.99
CA TYR A 187 -6.63 -12.36 -30.02
C TYR A 187 -7.20 -12.95 -28.75
N GLN A 188 -6.44 -13.88 -28.18
CA GLN A 188 -6.66 -14.41 -26.85
C GLN A 188 -5.31 -14.59 -26.15
N LEU A 189 -5.15 -14.00 -24.96
CA LEU A 189 -3.97 -14.18 -24.13
C LEU A 189 -4.32 -15.09 -22.95
N ILE A 190 -3.50 -16.10 -22.71
CA ILE A 190 -3.73 -17.15 -21.73
C ILE A 190 -2.64 -17.09 -20.65
N LYS A 191 -3.04 -17.21 -19.38
CA LYS A 191 -2.15 -17.48 -18.24
C LYS A 191 -2.83 -18.48 -17.31
N GLY A 192 -2.25 -19.68 -17.19
CA GLY A 192 -2.91 -20.79 -16.49
C GLY A 192 -4.27 -21.09 -17.13
N ASP A 193 -5.34 -21.11 -16.32
CA ASP A 193 -6.70 -21.37 -16.79
C ASP A 193 -7.45 -20.12 -17.26
N ARG A 194 -6.86 -18.93 -17.10
CA ARG A 194 -7.51 -17.65 -17.45
C ARG A 194 -7.21 -17.27 -18.88
N ARG A 195 -8.22 -16.72 -19.56
CA ARG A 195 -8.12 -16.26 -20.94
C ARG A 195 -8.64 -14.83 -21.01
N ILE A 196 -7.98 -13.95 -21.73
CA ILE A 196 -8.42 -12.56 -21.87
C ILE A 196 -8.28 -12.07 -23.30
N ASN A 197 -8.98 -10.99 -23.63
CA ASN A 197 -8.69 -10.18 -24.79
C ASN A 197 -7.50 -9.24 -24.47
N PRO A 198 -6.33 -9.41 -25.11
CA PRO A 198 -5.16 -8.56 -24.87
C PRO A 198 -5.29 -7.15 -25.46
N LEU A 199 -6.39 -6.81 -26.14
CA LEU A 199 -6.70 -5.44 -26.54
C LEU A 199 -7.41 -4.63 -25.44
N SER A 200 -7.79 -5.27 -24.32
CA SER A 200 -8.38 -4.60 -23.16
C SER A 200 -7.36 -4.45 -22.04
N LEU A 201 -7.00 -3.21 -21.72
CA LEU A 201 -6.12 -2.88 -20.59
C LEU A 201 -6.71 -3.38 -19.26
N ASN A 202 -8.04 -3.32 -19.12
CA ASN A 202 -8.74 -3.77 -17.93
C ASN A 202 -8.60 -5.28 -17.73
N GLN A 203 -8.73 -6.07 -18.80
CA GLN A 203 -8.55 -7.52 -18.71
C GLN A 203 -7.09 -7.92 -18.47
N LEU A 204 -6.12 -7.20 -19.07
CA LEU A 204 -4.70 -7.37 -18.78
C LEU A 204 -4.38 -7.11 -17.30
N SER A 205 -5.05 -6.13 -16.69
CA SER A 205 -4.89 -5.83 -15.26
C SER A 205 -5.49 -6.92 -14.35
N LEU A 206 -6.56 -7.59 -14.80
CA LEU A 206 -7.24 -8.66 -14.06
C LEU A 206 -6.46 -9.98 -13.99
N ILE A 207 -5.74 -10.31 -15.05
CA ILE A 207 -4.98 -11.58 -15.14
C ILE A 207 -3.69 -11.56 -14.29
N GLN A 208 -3.26 -10.38 -13.82
CA GLN A 208 -2.11 -10.16 -12.93
C GLN A 208 -0.85 -10.90 -13.39
N ILE A 209 -0.40 -10.67 -14.62
CA ILE A 209 0.82 -11.31 -15.16
C ILE A 209 2.06 -10.72 -14.47
N ARG A 210 2.84 -11.57 -13.81
CA ARG A 210 4.04 -11.28 -13.02
C ARG A 210 5.30 -11.80 -13.73
N GLN A 211 6.47 -11.39 -13.24
CA GLN A 211 7.73 -11.96 -13.68
C GLN A 211 7.77 -13.47 -13.45
N GLY A 212 8.25 -14.22 -14.44
CA GLY A 212 8.32 -15.68 -14.41
C GLY A 212 7.04 -16.39 -14.83
N ASP A 213 5.92 -15.68 -14.97
CA ASP A 213 4.69 -16.29 -15.49
C ASP A 213 4.85 -16.66 -16.97
N GLU A 214 4.30 -17.82 -17.32
CA GLU A 214 4.17 -18.26 -18.70
C GLU A 214 2.84 -17.75 -19.27
N ILE A 215 2.92 -17.13 -20.44
CA ILE A 215 1.76 -16.62 -21.18
C ILE A 215 1.75 -17.18 -22.60
N THR A 216 0.54 -17.44 -23.11
CA THR A 216 0.33 -17.86 -24.51
C THR A 216 -0.56 -16.85 -25.21
N LEU A 217 -0.05 -16.23 -26.27
CA LEU A 217 -0.87 -15.43 -27.19
C LEU A 217 -1.36 -16.33 -28.33
N ILE A 218 -2.67 -16.37 -28.53
CA ILE A 218 -3.33 -16.95 -29.70
C ILE A 218 -3.80 -15.80 -30.58
N ALA A 219 -3.44 -15.83 -31.86
CA ALA A 219 -3.92 -14.92 -32.88
C ALA A 219 -4.63 -15.71 -33.98
N SER A 220 -5.80 -15.24 -34.43
CA SER A 220 -6.58 -15.87 -35.51
C SER A 220 -7.04 -14.79 -36.48
N GLY A 221 -6.74 -14.95 -37.77
CA GLY A 221 -7.18 -14.01 -38.81
C GLY A 221 -6.19 -13.86 -39.95
N GLU A 222 -6.42 -12.88 -40.82
CA GLU A 222 -5.62 -12.64 -42.03
C GLU A 222 -4.14 -12.36 -41.72
N GLN A 223 -3.87 -11.72 -40.58
CA GLN A 223 -2.53 -11.28 -40.17
C GLN A 223 -2.02 -11.99 -38.89
N GLU A 224 -2.49 -13.21 -38.63
CA GLU A 224 -2.09 -13.98 -37.43
C GLU A 224 -0.58 -14.22 -37.36
N ASN A 225 0.10 -14.38 -38.49
CA ASN A 225 1.53 -14.65 -38.54
C ASN A 225 2.34 -13.42 -38.15
N GLU A 226 2.02 -12.29 -38.76
CA GLU A 226 2.65 -11.00 -38.53
C GLU A 226 2.43 -10.53 -37.09
N ALA A 227 1.23 -10.71 -36.55
CA ALA A 227 0.91 -10.35 -35.18
C ALA A 227 1.70 -11.17 -34.16
N ILE A 228 1.85 -12.48 -34.39
CA ILE A 228 2.63 -13.37 -33.53
C ILE A 228 4.13 -13.03 -33.58
N ASP A 229 4.67 -12.79 -34.77
CA ASP A 229 6.08 -12.42 -34.94
C ASP A 229 6.38 -11.08 -34.26
N ALA A 230 5.46 -10.12 -34.40
CA ALA A 230 5.54 -8.83 -33.74
C ALA A 230 5.45 -8.96 -32.21
N PHE A 231 4.52 -9.78 -31.70
CA PHE A 231 4.41 -10.08 -30.26
C PHE A 231 5.72 -10.64 -29.70
N LEU A 232 6.31 -11.63 -30.37
CA LEU A 232 7.58 -12.23 -29.95
C LEU A 232 8.75 -11.22 -29.99
N ALA A 233 8.77 -10.33 -30.99
CA ALA A 233 9.77 -9.27 -31.07
C ALA A 233 9.62 -8.27 -29.91
N LEU A 234 8.39 -7.85 -29.60
CA LEU A 234 8.10 -6.97 -28.47
C LEU A 234 8.43 -7.63 -27.13
N ALA A 235 8.10 -8.91 -26.97
CA ALA A 235 8.39 -9.67 -25.76
C ALA A 235 9.91 -9.79 -25.51
N LYS A 236 10.71 -10.00 -26.56
CA LYS A 236 12.19 -9.98 -26.50
C LYS A 236 12.75 -8.63 -26.07
N GLN A 237 12.07 -7.54 -26.41
CA GLN A 237 12.43 -6.18 -26.03
C GLN A 237 11.82 -5.75 -24.69
N GLY A 238 11.27 -6.67 -23.92
CA GLY A 238 10.69 -6.37 -22.60
C GLY A 238 9.41 -5.55 -22.66
N PHE A 239 8.61 -5.68 -23.72
CA PHE A 239 7.34 -4.96 -23.85
C PHE A 239 7.48 -3.44 -23.73
N GLY A 240 8.60 -2.88 -24.21
CA GLY A 240 8.86 -1.43 -24.15
C GLY A 240 9.57 -0.98 -22.88
N GLU A 241 9.96 -1.91 -22.00
CA GLU A 241 10.76 -1.61 -20.83
C GLU A 241 12.15 -2.24 -20.92
N ALA A 242 13.13 -1.59 -20.30
CA ALA A 242 14.42 -2.21 -20.08
C ALA A 242 14.20 -3.47 -19.23
N LEU A 243 14.39 -4.63 -19.84
CA LEU A 243 14.57 -5.84 -19.07
C LEU A 243 15.78 -5.61 -18.15
N PRO A 244 15.77 -6.12 -16.92
CA PRO A 244 17.00 -6.22 -16.18
C PRO A 244 17.95 -6.96 -17.12
N ASP A 245 19.01 -6.26 -17.55
CA ASP A 245 20.17 -6.91 -18.12
C ASP A 245 20.44 -8.11 -17.20
N GLU A 246 20.89 -9.25 -17.75
CA GLU A 246 21.64 -10.18 -16.91
C GLU A 246 22.70 -9.32 -16.26
N LEU A 247 22.48 -8.93 -15.00
CA LEU A 247 23.30 -7.96 -14.32
C LEU A 247 24.64 -8.65 -14.22
N THR A 248 25.53 -8.38 -15.17
CA THR A 248 26.96 -8.50 -14.94
C THR A 248 27.28 -7.41 -13.93
N GLU A 249 26.90 -7.67 -12.69
CA GLU A 249 27.43 -6.96 -11.54
C GLU A 249 28.94 -7.07 -11.67
N GLN A 250 29.61 -5.94 -11.89
CA GLN A 250 31.04 -5.87 -11.63
C GLN A 250 31.21 -6.00 -10.12
N SER A 251 31.30 -7.24 -9.63
CA SER A 251 31.61 -7.50 -8.23
C SER A 251 33.12 -7.40 -8.04
N LEU A 252 33.52 -6.55 -7.11
CA LEU A 252 34.88 -6.51 -6.60
C LEU A 252 34.90 -7.38 -5.35
N THR A 253 35.66 -8.47 -5.38
CA THR A 253 35.81 -9.37 -4.24
C THR A 253 36.93 -8.88 -3.32
N GLY A 254 36.62 -8.72 -2.03
CA GLY A 254 37.60 -8.47 -0.96
C GLY A 254 37.59 -9.59 0.08
N THR A 255 38.61 -9.64 0.94
CA THR A 255 38.58 -10.48 2.14
C THR A 255 37.96 -9.70 3.28
N LEU A 256 36.81 -10.15 3.79
CA LEU A 256 36.19 -9.53 4.95
C LEU A 256 37.04 -9.83 6.19
N VAL A 257 37.64 -8.80 6.79
CA VAL A 257 38.30 -8.93 8.10
C VAL A 257 37.28 -9.49 9.09
N PRO A 258 37.60 -10.52 9.89
CA PRO A 258 36.65 -11.07 10.85
C PRO A 258 36.11 -9.97 11.78
N ALA A 259 34.80 -9.73 11.73
CA ALA A 259 34.14 -8.90 12.75
C ALA A 259 34.16 -9.67 14.07
N SER A 260 34.55 -9.02 15.16
CA SER A 260 34.47 -9.62 16.48
C SER A 260 33.01 -9.90 16.83
N PRO A 261 32.66 -11.11 17.30
CA PRO A 261 31.31 -11.38 17.77
C PRO A 261 31.00 -10.51 18.99
N ILE A 262 29.74 -10.16 19.18
CA ILE A 262 29.31 -9.33 20.30
C ILE A 262 29.15 -10.23 21.52
N LYS A 263 29.86 -9.91 22.60
CA LYS A 263 29.84 -10.69 23.85
C LYS A 263 29.39 -9.83 25.01
N GLY A 264 28.50 -10.38 25.84
CA GLY A 264 28.05 -9.70 27.04
C GLY A 264 27.15 -10.57 27.91
N PRO A 265 26.88 -10.14 29.14
CA PRO A 265 25.90 -10.78 30.01
C PRO A 265 24.48 -10.61 29.44
N ALA A 266 23.64 -11.62 29.64
CA ALA A 266 22.21 -11.53 29.38
C ALA A 266 21.54 -10.60 30.39
N PHE A 267 20.69 -9.69 29.91
CA PHE A 267 19.71 -8.99 30.72
C PHE A 267 18.33 -9.48 30.33
N ILE A 268 17.60 -10.11 31.25
CA ILE A 268 16.28 -10.67 30.96
C ILE A 268 15.22 -9.57 31.09
N TRP A 269 14.63 -9.19 29.96
CA TRP A 269 13.51 -8.28 29.92
C TRP A 269 12.21 -9.02 30.26
N HIS A 270 11.60 -8.60 31.36
CA HIS A 270 10.28 -9.07 31.76
C HIS A 270 9.27 -7.96 31.52
N GLU A 271 8.51 -8.10 30.43
CA GLU A 271 7.35 -7.25 30.20
C GLU A 271 6.30 -7.54 31.28
N LEU A 272 5.74 -6.50 31.89
CA LEU A 272 4.72 -6.68 32.92
C LEU A 272 3.41 -7.12 32.25
N GLU A 273 2.89 -8.28 32.63
CA GLU A 273 1.59 -8.73 32.13
C GLU A 273 0.46 -7.91 32.78
N LEU A 274 -0.10 -6.97 32.01
CA LEU A 274 -1.21 -6.12 32.41
C LEU A 274 -2.54 -6.82 32.09
N ALA A 275 -2.97 -7.72 32.97
CA ALA A 275 -4.32 -8.27 32.93
C ALA A 275 -5.34 -7.20 33.40
N PRO A 276 -6.54 -7.13 32.82
CA PRO A 276 -7.61 -6.32 33.38
C PRO A 276 -7.99 -6.86 34.76
N ILE A 277 -8.26 -5.96 35.70
CA ILE A 277 -8.73 -6.37 37.03
C ILE A 277 -10.20 -6.78 36.89
N GLU A 278 -10.43 -8.09 36.74
CA GLU A 278 -11.77 -8.69 36.71
C GLU A 278 -12.38 -8.58 38.13
N ASN A 279 -13.52 -7.90 38.25
CA ASN A 279 -14.31 -7.72 39.48
C ASN A 279 -13.78 -6.67 40.48
N LEU A 280 -13.84 -5.39 40.08
CA LEU A 280 -13.87 -4.30 41.05
C LEU A 280 -15.08 -4.49 41.98
N SER A 281 -14.83 -4.63 43.29
CA SER A 281 -15.87 -4.93 44.29
C SER A 281 -16.68 -3.67 44.67
N ALA A 282 -17.65 -3.29 43.85
CA ALA A 282 -18.71 -2.27 44.10
C ALA A 282 -19.50 -2.04 42.80
N PRO A 283 -20.69 -1.42 42.81
CA PRO A 283 -21.24 -0.88 41.57
C PRO A 283 -20.25 0.12 40.96
N LEU A 284 -19.90 -0.09 39.69
CA LEU A 284 -19.03 0.82 38.95
C LEU A 284 -19.83 2.08 38.58
N ASP A 285 -19.30 3.24 38.94
CA ASP A 285 -19.83 4.51 38.43
C ASP A 285 -19.25 4.75 37.04
N SER A 286 -20.09 4.63 36.02
CA SER A 286 -19.70 4.83 34.62
C SER A 286 -19.06 6.20 34.40
N THR A 287 -19.49 7.23 35.14
CA THR A 287 -18.95 8.60 35.02
C THR A 287 -17.50 8.63 35.48
N ILE A 288 -17.20 8.01 36.63
CA ILE A 288 -15.84 7.91 37.16
C ILE A 288 -14.95 7.08 36.23
N GLN A 289 -15.47 5.97 35.69
CA GLN A 289 -14.72 5.14 34.75
C GLN A 289 -14.38 5.88 33.45
N ILE A 290 -15.34 6.65 32.91
CA ILE A 290 -15.11 7.47 31.71
C ILE A 290 -14.09 8.59 31.99
N GLU A 291 -14.16 9.24 33.16
CA GLU A 291 -13.19 10.27 33.54
C GLU A 291 -11.77 9.68 33.67
N GLN A 292 -11.63 8.53 34.33
CA GLN A 292 -10.36 7.80 34.43
C GLN A 292 -9.82 7.39 33.05
N PHE A 293 -10.70 6.91 32.16
CA PHE A 293 -10.33 6.57 30.79
C PHE A 293 -9.82 7.77 30.00
N ASN A 294 -10.58 8.86 29.97
CA ASN A 294 -10.20 10.08 29.25
C ASN A 294 -8.88 10.64 29.76
N GLN A 295 -8.65 10.61 31.08
CA GLN A 295 -7.39 11.04 31.67
C GLN A 295 -6.23 10.12 31.25
N ALA A 296 -6.40 8.80 31.28
CA ALA A 296 -5.39 7.85 30.84
C ALA A 296 -5.05 7.99 29.35
N ILE A 297 -6.04 8.24 28.48
CA ILE A 297 -5.81 8.53 27.05
C ILE A 297 -4.99 9.79 26.89
N LYS A 298 -5.37 10.87 27.59
CA LYS A 298 -4.63 12.14 27.55
C LYS A 298 -3.17 11.98 28.01
N ASP A 299 -2.93 11.25 29.09
CA ASP A 299 -1.59 11.01 29.60
C ASP A 299 -0.77 10.14 28.64
N THR A 300 -1.39 9.11 28.06
CA THR A 300 -0.75 8.27 27.02
C THR A 300 -0.39 9.08 25.77
N LEU A 301 -1.28 9.97 25.30
CA LEU A 301 -1.00 10.85 24.17
C LEU A 301 0.18 11.79 24.46
N ASN A 302 0.35 12.26 25.69
CA ASN A 302 1.50 13.07 26.08
C ASN A 302 2.80 12.25 26.08
N ASP A 303 2.76 11.01 26.57
CA ASP A 303 3.92 10.11 26.54
C ASP A 303 4.34 9.80 25.09
N LEU A 304 3.38 9.50 24.21
CA LEU A 304 3.66 9.25 22.79
C LEU A 304 4.26 10.47 22.09
N LYS A 305 3.79 11.68 22.40
CA LYS A 305 4.40 12.93 21.89
C LYS A 305 5.83 13.06 22.37
N HIS A 306 6.10 12.77 23.65
CA HIS A 306 7.45 12.78 24.18
C HIS A 306 8.35 11.74 23.49
N TYR A 307 7.82 10.55 23.19
CA TYR A 307 8.56 9.52 22.43
C TYR A 307 8.85 9.97 21.01
N ALA A 308 7.89 10.60 20.32
CA ALA A 308 8.09 11.17 18.99
C ALA A 308 9.20 12.24 18.98
N GLU A 309 9.16 13.18 19.93
CA GLU A 309 10.18 14.22 20.08
C GLU A 309 11.56 13.62 20.38
N LYS A 310 11.63 12.65 21.31
CA LYS A 310 12.88 11.95 21.64
C LYS A 310 13.45 11.23 20.42
N ALA A 311 12.60 10.53 19.67
CA ALA A 311 13.00 9.83 18.45
C ALA A 311 13.55 10.79 17.40
N ASN A 312 12.86 11.90 17.12
CA ASN A 312 13.30 12.92 16.18
C ASN A 312 14.65 13.52 16.56
N HIS A 313 14.92 13.69 17.86
CA HIS A 313 16.16 14.28 18.34
C HIS A 313 17.34 13.31 18.41
N THR A 314 17.10 12.04 18.71
CA THR A 314 18.17 11.05 18.99
C THR A 314 18.43 10.10 17.83
N LEU A 315 17.47 9.93 16.93
CA LEU A 315 17.53 9.04 15.78
C LEU A 315 17.25 9.82 14.50
N ASP A 316 16.01 9.74 13.99
CA ASP A 316 15.59 10.33 12.71
C ASP A 316 14.09 10.69 12.74
N GLU A 317 13.68 11.64 11.90
CA GLU A 317 12.29 12.08 11.77
C GLU A 317 11.34 10.94 11.36
N GLN A 318 11.83 10.00 10.55
CA GLN A 318 11.06 8.81 10.16
C GLN A 318 10.74 7.91 11.36
N ILE A 319 11.58 7.88 12.39
CA ILE A 319 11.30 7.12 13.61
C ILE A 319 10.26 7.85 14.47
N GLY A 320 10.30 9.17 14.58
CA GLY A 320 9.23 9.91 15.26
C GLY A 320 7.88 9.79 14.56
N ALA A 321 7.87 9.63 13.23
CA ALA A 321 6.65 9.37 12.47
C ALA A 321 5.92 8.07 12.90
N ILE A 322 6.64 7.06 13.43
CA ILE A 322 6.04 5.85 14.00
C ILE A 322 5.11 6.22 15.17
N PHE A 323 5.62 7.04 16.11
CA PHE A 323 4.84 7.48 17.27
C PHE A 323 3.73 8.47 16.90
N ASN A 324 3.90 9.27 15.84
CA ASN A 324 2.79 10.05 15.27
C ASN A 324 1.67 9.15 14.73
N GLY A 325 2.02 8.02 14.12
CA GLY A 325 1.06 6.99 13.74
C GLY A 325 0.33 6.41 14.94
N HIS A 326 1.04 6.12 16.03
CA HIS A 326 0.44 5.67 17.30
C HIS A 326 -0.51 6.71 17.90
N ILE A 327 -0.14 7.99 17.87
CA ILE A 327 -1.01 9.11 18.30
C ILE A 327 -2.30 9.10 17.48
N MET A 328 -2.21 9.02 16.15
CA MET A 328 -3.38 9.00 15.28
C MET A 328 -4.28 7.79 15.54
N MET A 329 -3.70 6.61 15.82
CA MET A 329 -4.47 5.42 16.18
C MET A 329 -5.17 5.54 17.53
N LEU A 330 -4.56 6.23 18.49
CA LEU A 330 -5.12 6.41 19.84
C LEU A 330 -6.16 7.54 19.90
N ASP A 331 -6.00 8.57 19.09
CA ASP A 331 -6.89 9.74 18.99
C ASP A 331 -8.10 9.49 18.04
N ASP A 332 -8.34 8.24 17.66
CA ASP A 332 -9.45 7.82 16.82
C ASP A 332 -10.79 7.91 17.56
N GLU A 333 -11.69 8.78 17.09
CA GLU A 333 -12.96 9.07 17.76
C GLU A 333 -13.88 7.84 17.86
N GLU A 334 -13.85 6.95 16.86
CA GLU A 334 -14.66 5.72 16.85
C GLU A 334 -14.17 4.74 17.93
N LEU A 335 -12.86 4.51 18.02
CA LEU A 335 -12.23 3.72 19.08
C LEU A 335 -12.61 4.25 20.46
N LEU A 336 -12.43 5.54 20.71
CA LEU A 336 -12.71 6.14 22.02
C LEU A 336 -14.20 6.05 22.37
N THR A 337 -15.08 6.31 21.39
CA THR A 337 -16.54 6.21 21.58
C THR A 337 -16.96 4.79 21.91
N ASN A 338 -16.46 3.78 21.19
CA ASN A 338 -16.79 2.37 21.45
C ASN A 338 -16.40 1.94 22.87
N VAL A 339 -15.22 2.35 23.35
CA VAL A 339 -14.77 2.04 24.73
C VAL A 339 -15.70 2.68 25.75
N ILE A 340 -16.05 3.96 25.55
CA ILE A 340 -16.93 4.72 26.45
C ILE A 340 -18.34 4.12 26.48
N ASP A 341 -18.88 3.75 25.32
CA ASP A 341 -20.22 3.17 25.23
C ASP A 341 -20.26 1.81 25.89
N ARG A 342 -19.24 0.97 25.68
CA ARG A 342 -19.11 -0.32 26.36
C ARG A 342 -19.00 -0.18 27.89
N ILE A 343 -18.33 0.85 28.41
CA ILE A 343 -18.33 1.14 29.86
C ILE A 343 -19.76 1.37 30.37
N LYS A 344 -20.58 2.12 29.62
CA LYS A 344 -21.96 2.45 30.01
C LYS A 344 -22.91 1.26 29.86
N THR A 345 -22.84 0.54 28.73
CA THR A 345 -23.81 -0.51 28.39
C THR A 345 -23.54 -1.80 29.15
N ASP A 346 -22.27 -2.20 29.24
CA ASP A 346 -21.88 -3.49 29.80
C ASP A 346 -21.56 -3.38 31.29
N ASN A 347 -21.55 -2.15 31.83
CA ASN A 347 -21.24 -1.83 33.22
C ASN A 347 -19.90 -2.43 33.67
N VAL A 348 -18.88 -2.26 32.82
CA VAL A 348 -17.51 -2.76 33.03
C VAL A 348 -16.54 -1.62 33.33
N SER A 349 -15.37 -1.97 33.88
CA SER A 349 -14.33 -0.98 34.18
C SER A 349 -13.70 -0.41 32.90
N ALA A 350 -13.09 0.77 33.00
CA ALA A 350 -12.33 1.36 31.89
C ALA A 350 -11.23 0.42 31.36
N GLN A 351 -10.53 -0.26 32.28
CA GLN A 351 -9.47 -1.23 31.94
C GLN A 351 -10.03 -2.43 31.17
N GLN A 352 -11.16 -2.97 31.59
CA GLN A 352 -11.79 -4.11 30.93
C GLN A 352 -12.31 -3.71 29.55
N SER A 353 -12.99 -2.56 29.46
CA SER A 353 -13.54 -2.04 28.20
C SER A 353 -12.43 -1.83 27.17
N TRP A 354 -11.37 -1.10 27.57
CA TRP A 354 -10.19 -0.86 26.74
C TRP A 354 -9.50 -2.17 26.31
N THR A 355 -9.32 -3.11 27.23
CA THR A 355 -8.68 -4.40 26.92
C THR A 355 -9.49 -5.20 25.90
N ASN A 356 -10.82 -5.23 26.05
CA ASN A 356 -11.70 -5.96 25.13
C ASN A 356 -11.68 -5.32 23.74
N GLU A 357 -11.82 -4.00 23.67
CA GLU A 357 -11.84 -3.26 22.42
C GLU A 357 -10.52 -3.42 21.64
N MET A 358 -9.38 -3.34 22.33
CA MET A 358 -8.07 -3.56 21.74
C MET A 358 -7.87 -5.02 21.32
N LYS A 359 -8.37 -5.98 22.10
CA LYS A 359 -8.30 -7.42 21.76
C LYS A 359 -9.04 -7.74 20.46
N GLU A 360 -10.21 -7.15 20.24
CA GLU A 360 -10.98 -7.30 19.01
C GLU A 360 -10.21 -6.73 17.80
N ARG A 361 -9.64 -5.52 17.92
CA ARG A 361 -8.80 -4.92 16.87
C ARG A 361 -7.52 -5.71 16.58
N ILE A 362 -6.82 -6.16 17.62
CA ILE A 362 -5.64 -7.02 17.51
C ILE A 362 -5.98 -8.30 16.73
N GLN A 363 -7.12 -8.93 17.02
CA GLN A 363 -7.54 -10.14 16.33
C GLN A 363 -7.81 -9.88 14.84
N LEU A 364 -8.42 -8.74 14.49
CA LEU A 364 -8.61 -8.35 13.09
C LEU A 364 -7.27 -8.24 12.34
N TYR A 365 -6.28 -7.56 12.92
CA TYR A 365 -4.94 -7.43 12.32
C TYR A 365 -4.26 -8.78 12.09
N ARG A 366 -4.42 -9.74 13.01
CA ARG A 366 -3.87 -11.10 12.84
C ARG A 366 -4.48 -11.87 11.67
N THR A 367 -5.70 -11.53 11.25
CA THR A 367 -6.39 -12.20 10.13
C THR A 367 -6.02 -11.63 8.75
N LEU A 368 -5.28 -10.53 8.69
CA LEU A 368 -4.87 -9.91 7.43
C LEU A 368 -3.89 -10.80 6.65
N SER A 369 -4.00 -10.80 5.32
CA SER A 369 -3.17 -11.62 4.43
C SER A 369 -1.74 -11.06 4.27
N ASP A 370 -1.56 -9.75 4.38
CA ASP A 370 -0.28 -9.05 4.24
C ASP A 370 0.58 -9.21 5.53
N PRO A 371 1.78 -9.83 5.45
CA PRO A 371 2.69 -9.96 6.58
C PRO A 371 3.09 -8.64 7.24
N TYR A 372 3.28 -7.58 6.46
CA TYR A 372 3.66 -6.26 6.97
C TYR A 372 2.51 -5.63 7.78
N LEU A 373 1.27 -5.74 7.30
CA LEU A 373 0.11 -5.28 8.05
C LEU A 373 -0.14 -6.14 9.31
N ARG A 374 0.11 -7.46 9.25
CA ARG A 374 0.03 -8.32 10.44
C ARG A 374 1.03 -7.90 11.52
N ALA A 375 2.25 -7.51 11.13
CA ALA A 375 3.29 -7.07 12.08
C ALA A 375 2.88 -5.83 12.90
N ARG A 376 1.93 -5.01 12.41
CA ARG A 376 1.35 -3.87 13.15
C ARG A 376 0.48 -4.26 14.34
N GLU A 377 0.16 -5.55 14.50
CA GLU A 377 -0.51 -6.02 15.72
C GLU A 377 0.29 -5.70 17.00
N LEU A 378 1.63 -5.69 16.90
CA LEU A 378 2.51 -5.33 18.00
C LEU A 378 2.29 -3.88 18.46
N ASP A 379 2.01 -2.97 17.53
CA ASP A 379 1.72 -1.55 17.83
C ASP A 379 0.42 -1.40 18.62
N LEU A 380 -0.61 -2.17 18.27
CA LEU A 380 -1.87 -2.17 19.01
C LEU A 380 -1.70 -2.73 20.42
N ARG A 381 -0.89 -3.77 20.59
CA ARG A 381 -0.55 -4.30 21.92
C ARG A 381 0.25 -3.30 22.75
N ASP A 382 1.14 -2.56 22.10
CA ASP A 382 1.90 -1.49 22.74
C ASP A 382 0.96 -0.40 23.27
N LEU A 383 0.13 0.20 22.39
CA LEU A 383 -0.88 1.18 22.76
C LEU A 383 -1.80 0.69 23.88
N ARG A 384 -2.25 -0.57 23.77
CA ARG A 384 -3.07 -1.18 24.81
C ARG A 384 -2.37 -1.12 26.17
N ASN A 385 -1.11 -1.55 26.23
CA ASN A 385 -0.34 -1.61 27.45
C ASN A 385 -0.04 -0.19 28.01
N GLN A 386 0.29 0.77 27.15
CA GLN A 386 0.53 2.16 27.53
C GLN A 386 -0.66 2.77 28.27
N VAL A 387 -1.87 2.64 27.72
CA VAL A 387 -3.10 3.12 28.39
C VAL A 387 -3.38 2.32 29.67
N LEU A 388 -3.11 1.01 29.70
CA LEU A 388 -3.28 0.20 30.91
C LEU A 388 -2.33 0.59 32.05
N TYR A 389 -1.10 1.01 31.76
CA TYR A 389 -0.18 1.53 32.78
C TYR A 389 -0.80 2.74 33.50
N HIS A 390 -1.36 3.69 32.75
CA HIS A 390 -2.06 4.86 33.32
C HIS A 390 -3.33 4.47 34.08
N LEU A 391 -4.19 3.64 33.48
CA LEU A 391 -5.43 3.19 34.12
C LEU A 391 -5.20 2.37 35.41
N GLN A 392 -4.09 1.63 35.48
CA GLN A 392 -3.71 0.85 36.66
C GLN A 392 -2.79 1.62 37.62
N GLN A 393 -2.39 2.85 37.26
CA GLN A 393 -1.40 3.65 38.00
C GLN A 393 -0.09 2.86 38.24
N LYS A 394 0.31 2.06 37.26
CA LYS A 394 1.54 1.28 37.28
C LYS A 394 2.60 1.97 36.45
N THR A 395 3.86 1.85 36.88
CA THR A 395 4.99 2.34 36.09
C THR A 395 5.51 1.23 35.18
N PRO A 396 5.79 1.51 33.90
CA PRO A 396 6.49 0.57 33.02
C PRO A 396 7.83 0.13 33.62
N PRO A 397 8.26 -1.13 33.40
CA PRO A 397 9.59 -1.59 33.78
C PRO A 397 10.67 -0.67 33.19
N LYS A 398 11.79 -0.52 33.90
CA LYS A 398 12.93 0.27 33.42
C LYS A 398 14.09 -0.66 33.05
N PHE A 399 14.75 -0.35 31.94
CA PHE A 399 15.98 -1.03 31.55
C PHE A 399 17.17 -0.40 32.28
N THR A 400 17.63 -1.08 33.33
CA THR A 400 18.75 -0.63 34.17
C THR A 400 19.70 -1.79 34.45
N PRO A 401 20.43 -2.28 33.44
CA PRO A 401 21.43 -3.31 33.66
C PRO A 401 22.59 -2.75 34.50
N SER A 402 23.32 -3.62 35.21
CA SER A 402 24.49 -3.23 36.00
C SER A 402 25.73 -2.92 35.16
N GLN A 403 25.75 -3.36 33.90
CA GLN A 403 26.78 -3.16 32.89
C GLN A 403 26.18 -3.31 31.48
N PRO A 404 26.82 -2.85 30.40
CA PRO A 404 26.34 -3.08 29.04
C PRO A 404 26.04 -4.57 28.79
N SER A 405 24.84 -4.87 28.33
CA SER A 405 24.29 -6.23 28.31
C SER A 405 23.58 -6.55 27.00
N ILE A 406 23.43 -7.84 26.70
CA ILE A 406 22.59 -8.34 25.59
C ILE A 406 21.17 -8.51 26.15
N LEU A 407 20.20 -7.79 25.59
CA LEU A 407 18.80 -7.87 25.98
C LEU A 407 18.21 -9.20 25.51
N VAL A 408 17.56 -9.92 26.42
CA VAL A 408 16.82 -11.15 26.13
C VAL A 408 15.36 -10.92 26.47
N ALA A 409 14.47 -10.98 25.48
CA ALA A 409 13.05 -10.76 25.69
C ALA A 409 12.19 -11.75 24.88
N LYS A 410 10.91 -11.87 25.23
CA LYS A 410 9.96 -12.59 24.40
C LYS A 410 9.67 -11.81 23.11
N GLU A 411 9.19 -10.60 23.29
CA GLU A 411 8.97 -9.57 22.27
C GLU A 411 9.40 -8.23 22.88
N LEU A 412 9.51 -7.17 22.08
CA LEU A 412 9.85 -5.84 22.57
C LEU A 412 8.98 -4.80 21.87
N PHE A 413 8.34 -3.93 22.65
CA PHE A 413 7.50 -2.86 22.12
C PHE A 413 8.33 -1.63 21.72
N PRO A 414 7.91 -0.87 20.69
CA PRO A 414 8.63 0.32 20.26
C PRO A 414 8.65 1.41 21.33
N SER A 415 7.56 1.60 22.08
CA SER A 415 7.51 2.54 23.22
C SER A 415 8.52 2.17 24.32
N THR A 416 8.78 0.89 24.52
CA THR A 416 9.75 0.39 25.49
C THR A 416 11.17 0.64 24.99
N LEU A 417 11.48 0.24 23.75
CA LEU A 417 12.82 0.34 23.19
C LEU A 417 13.30 1.80 23.10
N ILE A 418 12.45 2.74 22.67
CA ILE A 418 12.84 4.15 22.55
C ILE A 418 13.22 4.78 23.90
N GLN A 419 12.77 4.20 25.01
CA GLN A 419 13.11 4.67 26.35
C GLN A 419 14.49 4.20 26.81
N PHE A 420 15.05 3.14 26.22
CA PHE A 420 16.30 2.55 26.66
C PHE A 420 17.50 3.46 26.36
N ASP A 421 18.51 3.37 27.22
CA ASP A 421 19.82 3.95 26.96
C ASP A 421 20.61 3.02 26.04
N ALA A 422 20.79 3.43 24.78
CA ALA A 422 21.50 2.66 23.77
C ALA A 422 22.93 2.30 24.19
N THR A 423 23.57 3.09 25.07
CA THR A 423 24.94 2.83 25.53
C THR A 423 25.04 1.61 26.45
N GLN A 424 23.92 1.17 27.03
CA GLN A 424 23.83 -0.02 27.89
C GLN A 424 23.37 -1.27 27.13
N LEU A 425 23.02 -1.15 25.84
CA LEU A 425 22.60 -2.26 24.98
C LEU A 425 23.74 -2.67 24.06
N LEU A 426 24.17 -3.93 24.18
CA LEU A 426 25.15 -4.52 23.26
C LEU A 426 24.47 -5.13 22.02
N ALA A 427 23.32 -5.77 22.23
CA ALA A 427 22.47 -6.35 21.20
C ALA A 427 21.07 -6.66 21.78
N ILE A 428 20.11 -6.94 20.90
CA ILE A 428 18.74 -7.36 21.25
C ILE A 428 18.50 -8.77 20.73
N THR A 429 17.97 -9.65 21.58
CA THR A 429 17.60 -11.01 21.22
C THR A 429 16.16 -11.27 21.64
N LEU A 430 15.31 -11.67 20.68
CA LEU A 430 13.90 -11.93 20.90
C LEU A 430 13.51 -13.38 20.57
N ALA A 431 12.69 -13.97 21.43
CA ALA A 431 12.14 -15.31 21.21
C ALA A 431 11.13 -15.30 20.05
N GLU A 432 10.27 -14.28 20.03
CA GLU A 432 9.28 -13.96 19.01
C GLU A 432 9.56 -12.56 18.42
N GLY A 433 8.76 -12.12 17.45
CA GLY A 433 8.89 -10.79 16.84
C GLY A 433 9.36 -10.83 15.38
N ASP A 434 9.03 -9.78 14.65
CA ASP A 434 9.16 -9.73 13.19
C ASP A 434 10.27 -8.75 12.75
N SER A 435 11.03 -9.11 11.71
CA SER A 435 12.07 -8.25 11.14
C SER A 435 11.54 -6.95 10.53
N CYS A 436 10.25 -6.91 10.18
CA CYS A 436 9.55 -5.74 9.68
C CYS A 436 8.84 -4.93 10.77
N SER A 437 8.93 -5.35 12.04
CA SER A 437 8.30 -4.62 13.15
C SER A 437 8.94 -3.24 13.37
N HIS A 438 8.17 -2.29 13.89
CA HIS A 438 8.72 -0.97 14.25
C HIS A 438 9.85 -1.06 15.29
N SER A 439 9.83 -2.05 16.19
CA SER A 439 10.94 -2.30 17.11
C SER A 439 12.23 -2.69 16.38
N ALA A 440 12.15 -3.52 15.33
CA ALA A 440 13.30 -3.88 14.50
C ALA A 440 13.84 -2.67 13.70
N ILE A 441 12.94 -1.82 13.19
CA ILE A 441 13.30 -0.57 12.50
C ILE A 441 14.01 0.39 13.46
N ILE A 442 13.47 0.58 14.67
CA ILE A 442 14.07 1.42 15.71
C ILE A 442 15.44 0.87 16.12
N ALA A 443 15.56 -0.43 16.40
CA ALA A 443 16.84 -1.05 16.77
C ALA A 443 17.91 -0.86 15.67
N THR A 444 17.51 -1.00 14.40
CA THR A 444 18.39 -0.77 13.26
C THR A 444 18.89 0.67 13.22
N GLN A 445 18.01 1.66 13.41
CA GLN A 445 18.40 3.08 13.46
C GLN A 445 19.25 3.42 14.69
N MET A 446 19.05 2.73 15.81
CA MET A 446 19.92 2.84 16.99
C MET A 446 21.31 2.20 16.76
N GLY A 447 21.54 1.54 15.62
CA GLY A 447 22.77 0.81 15.33
C GLY A 447 22.93 -0.45 16.19
N LEU A 448 21.83 -0.97 16.74
CA LEU A 448 21.82 -2.13 17.62
C LEU A 448 21.55 -3.40 16.82
N PRO A 449 22.45 -4.39 16.87
CA PRO A 449 22.18 -5.69 16.28
C PRO A 449 21.02 -6.38 16.99
N MET A 450 20.09 -6.91 16.20
CA MET A 450 18.87 -7.53 16.69
C MET A 450 18.67 -8.89 16.03
N LEU A 451 18.46 -9.92 16.85
CA LEU A 451 18.15 -11.27 16.39
C LEU A 451 16.77 -11.67 16.90
N VAL A 452 15.88 -12.05 16.00
CA VAL A 452 14.48 -12.42 16.29
C VAL A 452 14.22 -13.89 15.94
N HIS A 453 13.06 -14.42 16.34
CA HIS A 453 12.65 -15.80 16.09
C HIS A 453 13.58 -16.88 16.68
N LEU A 454 14.21 -16.60 17.84
CA LEU A 454 15.07 -17.57 18.53
C LEU A 454 14.28 -18.67 19.28
N GLY A 455 12.96 -18.50 19.39
CA GLY A 455 12.03 -19.46 19.99
C GLY A 455 12.12 -19.54 21.52
N ASP A 456 11.24 -20.35 22.12
CA ASP A 456 11.07 -20.48 23.58
C ASP A 456 12.34 -20.94 24.33
N GLY A 457 13.31 -21.52 23.61
CA GLY A 457 14.62 -21.86 24.17
C GLY A 457 15.35 -20.64 24.74
N LEU A 458 15.17 -19.47 24.11
CA LEU A 458 15.75 -18.21 24.54
C LEU A 458 15.28 -17.81 25.95
N LEU A 459 14.00 -18.06 26.27
CA LEU A 459 13.40 -17.68 27.56
C LEU A 459 13.90 -18.52 28.75
N LYS A 460 14.77 -19.51 28.50
CA LYS A 460 15.42 -20.32 29.54
C LYS A 460 16.78 -19.74 29.98
N ILE A 461 17.28 -18.72 29.28
CA ILE A 461 18.52 -18.02 29.63
C ILE A 461 18.33 -17.33 30.98
N LYS A 462 19.37 -17.37 31.81
CA LYS A 462 19.35 -16.74 33.14
C LYS A 462 20.00 -15.37 33.10
N GLU A 463 19.56 -14.51 34.01
CA GLU A 463 20.19 -13.21 34.24
C GLU A 463 21.72 -13.34 34.38
N ALA A 464 22.45 -12.41 33.78
CA ALA A 464 23.91 -12.36 33.73
C ALA A 464 24.64 -13.56 33.08
N GLN A 465 23.92 -14.50 32.47
CA GLN A 465 24.54 -15.58 31.70
C GLN A 465 25.29 -15.02 30.48
N GLU A 466 26.51 -15.47 30.23
CA GLU A 466 27.30 -14.97 29.10
C GLU A 466 26.69 -15.40 27.77
N LEU A 467 26.49 -14.45 26.87
CA LEU A 467 26.00 -14.66 25.52
C LEU A 467 27.02 -14.15 24.50
N THR A 468 27.11 -14.85 23.37
CA THR A 468 27.90 -14.44 22.21
C THR A 468 27.00 -14.41 20.99
N LEU A 469 26.84 -13.25 20.37
CA LEU A 469 26.10 -13.06 19.13
C LEU A 469 27.08 -13.03 17.94
N ASP A 470 26.94 -14.01 17.04
CA ASP A 470 27.66 -14.05 15.76
C ASP A 470 26.79 -13.44 14.66
N LEU A 471 27.18 -12.24 14.20
CA LEU A 471 26.44 -11.51 13.17
C LEU A 471 26.55 -12.15 11.78
N LYS A 472 27.58 -12.97 11.52
CA LYS A 472 27.77 -13.63 10.22
C LYS A 472 26.90 -14.86 10.07
N SER A 473 26.82 -15.69 11.11
CA SER A 473 25.97 -16.88 11.10
C SER A 473 24.54 -16.63 11.59
N SER A 474 24.26 -15.43 12.13
CA SER A 474 22.98 -15.10 12.78
C SER A 474 22.65 -16.05 13.93
N GLU A 475 23.67 -16.44 14.71
CA GLU A 475 23.56 -17.38 15.81
C GLU A 475 23.78 -16.71 17.17
N LEU A 476 23.00 -17.12 18.16
CA LEU A 476 23.22 -16.81 19.56
C LEU A 476 23.83 -18.03 20.27
N ILE A 477 25.06 -17.88 20.76
CA ILE A 477 25.78 -18.90 21.50
C ILE A 477 25.63 -18.61 22.99
N ILE A 478 25.15 -19.61 23.74
CA ILE A 478 24.91 -19.52 25.17
C ILE A 478 26.13 -20.08 25.91
N GLY A 479 26.77 -19.24 26.74
CA GLY A 479 27.90 -19.62 27.58
C GLY A 479 27.51 -20.64 28.65
N SER A 480 28.44 -21.53 28.99
CA SER A 480 28.25 -22.51 30.06
C SER A 480 28.17 -21.81 31.42
N ILE A 481 27.19 -22.20 32.24
CA ILE A 481 27.08 -21.76 33.63
C ILE A 481 28.15 -22.55 34.40
N ASN A 482 29.22 -21.88 34.86
CA ASN A 482 30.16 -22.46 35.82
C ASN A 482 29.58 -22.50 37.23
#